data_AF-A0A259PMB0-F1
#
_entry.id   AF-A0A259PMB0-F1
#
_cell.length_a   1.000
_cell.length_b   1.000
_cell.length_c   1.000
_cell.angle_alpha   90.00
_cell.angle_beta   90.00
_cell.angle_gamma   90.00
#
_symmetry.space_group_name_H-M   'P 1'
#
loop_
_entity.id
_entity.type
_entity.pdbx_description
1 polymer ?
#
loop_
_entity_poly.entity_id
_entity_poly.type
_entity_poly.pdbx_seq_one_letter_code
_entity_poly.pdbx_strand_id
1 'polypeptide(L)'
;MTLPPILSQSRFLSRRLVLLGALALPLAGCGHHNNQTWQLSNITGVMPNLEFNLTNDLGQKVTAENYKGKVVLLYFGYTHCPDVCPTTMQLMSNVVQQLGP
;
A
#
# COMPACT_ATOMS: atom_id res chain seq x y z
N MET A 1 1.22 -24.21 69.39
CA MET A 1 2.06 -23.03 69.08
C MET A 1 3.03 -23.45 67.99
N THR A 2 3.04 -22.99 66.76
CA THR A 2 2.37 -21.90 66.01
C THR A 2 2.34 -22.34 64.54
N LEU A 3 1.19 -22.24 63.86
CA LEU A 3 1.03 -22.57 62.42
C LEU A 3 1.78 -21.56 61.53
N PRO A 4 2.49 -21.98 60.46
CA PRO A 4 3.09 -21.08 59.48
C PRO A 4 2.06 -20.52 58.47
N PRO A 5 2.35 -19.39 57.81
CA PRO A 5 1.40 -18.62 57.00
C PRO A 5 1.32 -19.16 55.55
N ILE A 6 0.40 -20.09 55.29
CA ILE A 6 0.19 -20.70 53.96
C ILE A 6 -0.47 -19.71 52.96
N LEU A 7 -1.19 -18.69 53.46
CA LEU A 7 -1.92 -17.71 52.63
C LEU A 7 -1.04 -16.65 51.95
N SER A 8 0.23 -16.54 52.33
CA SER A 8 1.16 -15.53 51.79
C SER A 8 1.74 -15.96 50.42
N GLN A 9 2.11 -17.24 50.29
CA GLN A 9 2.81 -17.75 49.10
C GLN A 9 1.96 -17.76 47.82
N SER A 10 0.64 -17.99 47.91
CA SER A 10 -0.25 -17.98 46.74
C SER A 10 -0.44 -16.58 46.15
N ARG A 11 -0.42 -15.54 46.99
CA ARG A 11 -0.50 -14.13 46.57
C ARG A 11 0.79 -13.68 45.87
N PHE A 12 1.95 -14.17 46.30
CA PHE A 12 3.23 -13.89 45.66
C PHE A 12 3.39 -14.56 44.29
N LEU A 13 2.92 -15.81 44.15
CA LEU A 13 2.98 -16.54 42.88
C LEU A 13 1.99 -15.98 41.84
N SER A 14 0.78 -15.61 42.28
CA SER A 14 -0.23 -14.92 41.46
C SER A 14 0.27 -13.57 40.94
N ARG A 15 0.93 -12.77 41.79
CA ARG A 15 1.45 -11.45 41.42
C ARG A 15 2.61 -11.53 40.42
N ARG A 16 3.45 -12.58 40.51
CA ARG A 16 4.51 -12.85 39.51
C ARG A 16 3.93 -13.25 38.15
N LEU A 17 2.90 -14.09 38.13
CA LEU A 17 2.21 -14.47 36.89
C LEU A 17 1.53 -13.28 36.20
N VAL A 18 0.91 -12.38 36.96
CA VAL A 18 0.30 -11.14 36.43
C VAL A 18 1.36 -10.20 35.86
N LEU A 19 2.51 -10.05 36.53
CA LEU A 19 3.62 -9.21 36.03
C LEU A 19 4.25 -9.78 34.75
N LEU A 20 4.42 -11.11 34.66
CA LEU A 20 4.92 -11.78 33.45
C LEU A 20 3.92 -11.70 32.30
N GLY A 21 2.62 -11.86 32.57
CA GLY A 21 1.56 -11.67 31.57
C GLY A 21 1.47 -10.23 31.05
N ALA A 22 1.57 -9.25 31.95
CA ALA A 22 1.55 -7.82 31.58
C ALA A 22 2.76 -7.41 30.72
N LEU A 23 3.92 -8.05 30.91
CA LEU A 23 5.12 -7.81 30.10
C LEU A 23 5.04 -8.46 28.71
N ALA A 24 4.21 -9.51 28.53
CA ALA A 24 3.99 -10.16 27.24
C ALA A 24 2.88 -9.50 26.39
N LEU A 25 1.95 -8.77 27.03
CA LEU A 25 0.88 -8.02 26.34
C LEU A 25 1.37 -7.05 25.24
N PRO A 26 2.48 -6.29 25.37
CA PRO A 26 2.90 -5.38 24.32
C PRO A 26 3.40 -6.07 23.03
N LEU A 27 3.78 -7.36 23.06
CA LEU A 27 4.26 -8.05 21.85
C LEU A 27 3.15 -8.47 20.89
N ALA A 28 1.89 -8.55 21.36
CA ALA A 28 0.75 -8.87 20.50
C ALA A 28 0.38 -7.71 19.53
N GLY A 29 0.94 -6.51 19.73
CA GLY A 29 0.67 -5.33 18.89
C GLY A 29 1.58 -5.20 17.66
N CYS A 30 2.65 -5.98 17.54
CA CYS A 30 3.60 -5.86 16.42
C CYS A 30 3.19 -6.62 15.15
N GLY A 31 2.04 -7.30 15.15
CA GLY A 31 1.45 -7.89 13.96
C GLY A 31 0.62 -6.86 13.20
N HIS A 32 1.25 -6.04 12.36
CA HIS A 32 0.55 -5.18 11.40
C HIS A 32 -0.18 -6.07 10.38
N HIS A 33 -1.38 -6.54 10.74
CA HIS A 33 -2.27 -7.28 9.86
C HIS A 33 -2.84 -6.30 8.84
N ASN A 34 -2.04 -6.06 7.79
CA ASN A 34 -2.37 -5.25 6.63
C ASN A 34 -3.52 -5.92 5.86
N ASN A 35 -4.74 -5.81 6.38
CA ASN A 35 -5.98 -6.16 5.71
C ASN A 35 -6.41 -4.99 4.82
N GLN A 36 -5.51 -4.51 3.95
CA GLN A 36 -5.88 -3.60 2.87
C GLN A 36 -6.44 -4.48 1.75
N THR A 37 -7.73 -4.78 1.84
CA THR A 37 -8.50 -5.18 0.66
C THR A 37 -8.34 -4.07 -0.37
N TRP A 38 -7.77 -4.40 -1.53
CA TRP A 38 -7.51 -3.46 -2.63
C TRP A 38 -8.72 -2.55 -2.88
N GLN A 39 -8.64 -1.29 -2.46
CA GLN A 39 -9.71 -0.31 -2.66
C GLN A 39 -9.43 0.48 -3.94
N LEU A 40 -9.62 -0.16 -5.09
CA LEU A 40 -9.66 0.57 -6.34
C LEU A 40 -11.02 1.28 -6.43
N SER A 41 -11.02 2.59 -6.23
CA SER A 41 -12.23 3.41 -6.41
C SER A 41 -12.71 3.30 -7.86
N ASN A 42 -13.97 2.90 -8.05
CA ASN A 42 -14.58 2.90 -9.36
C ASN A 42 -14.80 4.36 -9.79
N ILE A 43 -14.11 4.79 -10.85
CA ILE A 43 -14.20 6.15 -11.39
C ILE A 43 -15.12 6.23 -12.63
N THR A 44 -15.85 5.16 -12.94
CA THR A 44 -16.77 5.16 -14.08
C THR A 44 -17.85 6.22 -13.85
N GLY A 45 -17.95 7.18 -14.77
CA GLY A 45 -18.90 8.30 -14.67
C GLY A 45 -18.40 9.49 -13.87
N VAL A 46 -17.24 9.42 -13.22
CA VAL A 46 -16.58 10.57 -12.59
C VAL A 46 -15.81 11.39 -13.62
N MET A 47 -15.20 10.71 -14.59
CA MET A 47 -14.48 11.32 -15.70
C MET A 47 -15.12 10.92 -17.02
N PRO A 48 -15.03 11.79 -18.06
CA PRO A 48 -15.42 11.39 -19.40
C PRO A 48 -14.58 10.21 -19.86
N ASN A 49 -15.12 9.46 -20.83
CA ASN A 49 -14.36 8.40 -21.48
C ASN A 49 -13.09 8.99 -22.12
N LEU A 50 -11.98 8.26 -22.00
CA LEU A 50 -10.72 8.67 -22.62
C LEU A 50 -10.89 8.66 -24.15
N GLU A 51 -10.84 9.84 -24.75
CA GLU A 51 -10.92 10.04 -26.19
C GLU A 51 -9.75 10.92 -26.65
N PHE A 52 -8.99 10.44 -27.64
CA PHE A 52 -7.94 11.21 -28.28
C PHE A 52 -7.67 10.69 -29.69
N ASN A 53 -7.16 11.58 -30.55
CA ASN A 53 -6.63 11.24 -31.86
C ASN A 53 -5.28 11.94 -32.01
N LEU A 54 -4.21 11.19 -31.77
CA LEU A 54 -2.85 11.71 -31.69
C LEU A 54 -1.94 11.02 -32.70
N THR A 55 -0.74 11.56 -32.84
CA THR A 55 0.34 10.91 -33.58
C THR A 55 1.38 10.46 -32.55
N ASN A 56 1.75 9.18 -32.56
CA ASN A 56 2.77 8.67 -31.64
C ASN A 56 4.19 9.09 -32.08
N ASP A 57 5.17 8.71 -31.28
CA ASP A 57 6.61 8.92 -31.52
C ASP A 57 7.14 8.24 -32.79
N LEU A 58 6.43 7.23 -33.30
CA LEU A 58 6.72 6.55 -34.57
C LEU A 58 6.01 7.19 -35.78
N GLY A 59 5.25 8.28 -35.60
CA GLY A 59 4.55 8.96 -36.69
C GLY A 59 3.20 8.35 -37.07
N GLN A 60 2.70 7.38 -36.32
CA GLN A 60 1.44 6.68 -36.59
C GLN A 60 0.25 7.37 -35.91
N LYS A 61 -0.91 7.36 -36.57
CA LYS A 61 -2.17 7.81 -35.95
C LYS A 61 -2.64 6.79 -34.93
N VAL A 62 -2.92 7.25 -33.71
CA VAL A 62 -3.36 6.42 -32.59
C VAL A 62 -4.54 7.06 -31.87
N THR A 63 -5.44 6.22 -31.36
CA THR A 63 -6.61 6.58 -30.56
C THR A 63 -6.67 5.76 -29.28
N ALA A 64 -7.62 6.07 -28.40
CA ALA A 64 -7.85 5.30 -27.17
C ALA A 64 -8.15 3.81 -27.43
N GLU A 65 -8.73 3.48 -28.59
CA GLU A 65 -9.02 2.09 -29.00
C GLU A 65 -7.75 1.24 -29.11
N ASN A 66 -6.62 1.83 -29.52
CA ASN A 66 -5.35 1.10 -29.67
C ASN A 66 -4.79 0.57 -28.34
N TYR A 67 -5.30 1.06 -27.20
CA TYR A 67 -4.81 0.72 -25.87
C TYR A 67 -5.82 -0.07 -25.02
N LYS A 68 -6.97 -0.46 -25.60
CA LYS A 68 -7.97 -1.28 -24.88
C LYS A 68 -7.42 -2.63 -24.46
N GLY A 69 -7.89 -3.11 -23.31
CA GLY A 69 -7.51 -4.43 -22.75
C GLY A 69 -6.13 -4.46 -22.08
N LYS A 70 -5.42 -3.32 -22.01
CA LYS A 70 -4.14 -3.17 -21.31
C LYS A 70 -4.30 -2.28 -20.09
N VAL A 71 -3.44 -2.47 -19.09
CA VAL A 71 -3.26 -1.49 -18.02
C VAL A 71 -2.48 -0.31 -18.62
N VAL A 72 -3.09 0.88 -18.64
CA VAL A 72 -2.51 2.07 -19.27
C VAL A 72 -2.23 3.12 -18.22
N LEU A 73 -0.98 3.58 -18.15
CA LEU A 73 -0.59 4.72 -17.35
C LEU A 73 -0.46 5.94 -18.28
N LEU A 74 -1.37 6.91 -18.12
CA LEU A 74 -1.42 8.12 -18.94
C LEU A 74 -0.83 9.31 -18.17
N TYR A 75 0.06 10.04 -18.84
CA TYR A 75 0.73 11.23 -18.29
C TYR A 75 0.72 12.37 -19.29
N PHE A 76 0.43 13.58 -18.80
CA PHE A 76 0.47 14.80 -19.59
C PHE A 76 1.68 15.63 -19.16
N GLY A 77 2.61 15.86 -20.09
CA GLY A 77 3.85 16.62 -19.87
C GLY A 77 4.38 17.24 -21.17
N TYR A 78 5.55 17.87 -21.09
CA TYR A 78 6.22 18.48 -22.23
C TYR A 78 7.75 18.36 -22.09
N THR A 79 8.46 18.38 -23.21
CA THR A 79 9.89 18.01 -23.29
C THR A 79 10.84 19.02 -22.64
N HIS A 80 10.43 20.27 -22.52
CA HIS A 80 11.24 21.37 -21.96
C HIS A 80 10.96 21.65 -20.49
N CYS A 81 10.32 20.71 -19.80
CA CYS A 81 9.99 20.81 -18.39
C CYS A 81 11.22 20.46 -17.56
N PRO A 82 11.82 21.41 -16.81
CA PRO A 82 13.16 21.24 -16.26
C PRO A 82 13.23 20.18 -15.15
N ASP A 83 12.17 20.00 -14.35
CA ASP A 83 12.30 19.25 -13.09
C ASP A 83 11.26 18.12 -12.93
N VAL A 84 9.98 18.48 -12.84
CA VAL A 84 8.92 17.53 -12.42
C VAL A 84 8.63 16.47 -13.46
N CYS A 85 8.74 16.80 -14.75
CA CYS A 85 8.41 15.89 -15.83
C CYS A 85 9.43 14.76 -16.00
N PRO A 86 10.76 15.01 -16.07
CA PRO A 86 11.73 13.92 -16.13
C PRO A 86 11.66 13.02 -14.88
N THR A 87 11.47 13.61 -13.70
CA THR A 87 11.32 12.86 -12.44
C THR A 87 10.09 11.94 -12.48
N THR A 88 8.95 12.46 -12.93
CA THR A 88 7.70 11.67 -13.03
C THR A 88 7.82 10.57 -14.08
N MET A 89 8.40 10.84 -15.25
CA MET A 89 8.62 9.83 -16.28
C MET A 89 9.51 8.68 -15.81
N GLN A 90 10.56 8.98 -15.03
CA GLN A 90 11.43 7.96 -14.44
C GLN A 90 10.65 7.05 -13.48
N LEU A 91 9.80 7.64 -12.62
CA LEU A 91 8.94 6.86 -11.73
C LEU A 91 7.98 5.95 -12.51
N MET A 92 7.35 6.47 -13.57
CA MET A 92 6.43 5.70 -14.41
C MET A 92 7.13 4.53 -15.10
N SER A 93 8.35 4.72 -15.60
CA SER A 93 9.15 3.64 -16.18
C SER A 93 9.38 2.51 -15.17
N ASN A 94 9.71 2.85 -13.92
CA ASN A 94 9.89 1.87 -12.85
C ASN A 94 8.59 1.11 -12.54
N VAL A 95 7.44 1.80 -12.50
CA VAL A 95 6.13 1.17 -12.26
C VAL A 95 5.78 0.19 -13.37
N VAL A 96 5.95 0.58 -14.64
CA VAL A 96 5.67 -0.30 -15.79
C VAL A 96 6.52 -1.57 -15.74
N GLN A 97 7.80 -1.47 -15.34
CA GLN A 97 8.66 -2.65 -15.16
C GLN A 97 8.15 -3.60 -14.07
N GLN A 98 7.52 -3.08 -13.01
CA GLN A 98 6.98 -3.89 -11.91
C GLN A 98 5.66 -4.59 -12.27
N LEU A 99 4.87 -4.03 -13.20
CA LEU A 99 3.60 -4.62 -13.63
C LEU A 99 3.78 -5.89 -14.47
N GLY A 100 4.95 -6.07 -15.08
CA GLY A 100 5.21 -7.18 -16.00
C GLY A 100 4.59 -6.97 -17.38
N PRO A 101 4.74 -7.94 -18.29
CA PRO A 101 4.24 -7.87 -19.67
C PRO A 101 2.72 -8.00 -19.78
#